data_AF-A0A354WC71-F1
#
_entry.id   AF-A0A354WC71-F1
#
_cell.length_a   1.000
_cell.length_b   1.000
_cell.length_c   1.000
_cell.angle_alpha   90.00
_cell.angle_beta   90.00
_cell.angle_gamma   90.00
#
_symmetry.space_group_name_H-M   'P 1'
#
loop_
_entity.id
_entity.type
_entity.pdbx_description
1 polymer ?
#
loop_
_entity_poly.entity_id
_entity_poly.type
_entity_poly.pdbx_seq_one_letter_code
_entity_poly.pdbx_strand_id
1 'polypeptide(L)'
;MDEALFTYCYLDNAEKCARQAIEFQPSSHHPYTLMGAICFDRYDRYEGEKWFEKAIQRGASRESIDVEIKKSVARMKDKDKRDKMIRDLLKQDSRRYSWANKYLSKNSHKKLG
;
A
#
# COMPACT_ATOMS: atom_id res chain seq x y z
N MET A 1 -21.41 7.89 -13.11
CA MET A 1 -20.69 7.96 -11.81
C MET A 1 -19.28 7.47 -12.10
N ASP A 2 -18.27 8.31 -11.88
CA ASP A 2 -16.89 7.98 -12.22
C ASP A 2 -16.38 6.84 -11.31
N GLU A 3 -15.71 5.85 -11.90
CA GLU A 3 -15.15 4.68 -11.20
C GLU A 3 -14.10 5.11 -10.16
N ALA A 4 -13.39 6.21 -10.43
CA ALA A 4 -12.45 6.81 -9.49
C ALA A 4 -13.15 7.34 -8.24
N LEU A 5 -14.31 7.99 -8.40
CA LEU A 5 -15.09 8.54 -7.29
C LEU A 5 -15.69 7.42 -6.43
N PHE A 6 -16.16 6.34 -7.06
CA PHE A 6 -16.65 5.16 -6.34
C PHE A 6 -15.53 4.50 -5.51
N THR A 7 -14.34 4.35 -6.10
CA THR A 7 -13.17 3.78 -5.40
C THR A 7 -12.78 4.63 -4.20
N TYR A 8 -12.81 5.96 -4.33
CA TYR A 8 -12.46 6.87 -3.25
C TYR A 8 -13.45 6.76 -2.07
N CYS A 9 -14.76 6.76 -2.36
CA CYS A 9 -15.81 6.56 -1.36
C CYS A 9 -15.67 5.21 -0.63
N TYR A 10 -15.29 4.15 -1.36
CA TYR A 10 -15.03 2.84 -0.77
C TYR A 10 -13.85 2.88 0.22
N LEU A 11 -12.73 3.53 -0.16
CA LEU A 11 -11.57 3.67 0.71
C LEU A 11 -11.87 4.52 1.95
N ASP A 12 -12.68 5.57 1.82
CA ASP A 12 -13.11 6.40 2.96
C ASP A 12 -13.94 5.59 3.96
N ASN A 13 -14.84 4.72 3.48
CA ASN A 13 -15.61 3.83 4.35
C ASN A 13 -14.72 2.76 5.00
N ALA A 14 -13.78 2.18 4.24
CA ALA A 14 -12.81 1.23 4.78
C ALA A 14 -11.96 1.87 5.89
N GLU A 15 -11.54 3.13 5.72
CA GLU A 15 -10.80 3.88 6.73
C GLU A 15 -11.63 4.10 8.00
N LYS A 16 -12.90 4.49 7.87
CA LYS A 16 -13.80 4.63 9.03
C LYS A 16 -13.92 3.32 9.81
N CYS A 17 -14.14 2.21 9.11
CA CYS A 17 -14.20 0.88 9.74
C CYS A 17 -12.87 0.52 10.43
N ALA A 18 -11.73 0.80 9.79
CA ALA A 18 -10.42 0.55 10.38
C ALA A 18 -10.20 1.37 11.66
N ARG A 19 -10.61 2.65 11.67
CA ARG A 19 -10.53 3.52 12.84
C ARG A 19 -11.40 3.03 13.99
N GLN A 20 -12.65 2.64 13.70
CA GLN A 20 -13.51 2.02 14.71
C GLN A 20 -12.91 0.72 15.25
N ALA A 21 -12.36 -0.14 14.38
CA ALA A 21 -11.71 -1.37 14.80
C ALA A 21 -10.45 -1.11 15.65
N ILE A 22 -9.72 -0.01 15.44
CA ILE A 22 -8.63 0.42 16.32
C ILE A 22 -9.16 0.79 17.71
N GLU A 23 -10.31 1.47 17.79
CA GLU A 23 -10.94 1.84 19.07
C GLU A 23 -11.40 0.60 19.84
N PHE A 24 -12.02 -0.37 19.17
CA PHE A 24 -12.50 -1.60 19.81
C PHE A 24 -11.40 -2.62 20.13
N GLN A 25 -10.40 -2.75 19.25
CA GLN A 25 -9.35 -3.74 19.39
C GLN A 25 -7.97 -3.15 19.08
N PRO A 26 -7.45 -2.25 19.95
CA PRO A 26 -6.20 -1.52 19.68
C PRO A 26 -4.96 -2.40 19.66
N SER A 27 -5.02 -3.59 20.27
CA SER A 27 -3.92 -4.57 20.31
C SER A 27 -3.86 -5.48 19.08
N SER A 28 -4.93 -5.55 18.28
CA SER A 28 -4.94 -6.34 17.05
C SER A 28 -4.13 -5.65 15.96
N HIS A 29 -3.31 -6.40 15.22
CA HIS A 29 -2.57 -5.85 14.08
C HIS A 29 -3.46 -5.62 12.84
N HIS A 30 -4.61 -6.30 12.75
CA HIS A 30 -5.44 -6.29 11.54
C HIS A 30 -5.91 -4.90 11.10
N PRO A 31 -6.46 -4.03 11.98
CA PRO A 31 -6.94 -2.73 11.50
C PRO A 31 -5.79 -1.79 11.12
N TYR A 32 -4.60 -1.94 11.71
CA TYR A 32 -3.40 -1.21 11.30
C TYR A 32 -2.86 -1.70 9.95
N THR A 33 -2.96 -3.01 9.69
CA THR A 33 -2.66 -3.60 8.38
C THR A 33 -3.59 -3.05 7.30
N LEU A 34 -4.89 -2.94 7.61
CA LEU A 34 -5.89 -2.34 6.73
C LEU A 34 -5.60 -0.87 6.45
N MET A 35 -5.26 -0.07 7.48
CA MET A 35 -4.84 1.33 7.29
C MET A 35 -3.64 1.45 6.34
N GLY A 36 -2.64 0.58 6.50
CA GLY A 36 -1.48 0.55 5.61
C GLY A 36 -1.88 0.28 4.15
N ALA A 37 -2.74 -0.72 3.92
CA ALA A 37 -3.24 -1.05 2.59
C ALA A 37 -4.07 0.08 1.96
N ILE A 38 -4.91 0.77 2.75
CA ILE A 38 -5.70 1.93 2.29
C ILE A 38 -4.77 3.07 1.84
N CYS A 39 -3.73 3.38 2.63
CA CYS A 39 -2.75 4.39 2.27
C CYS A 39 -2.02 4.05 0.97
N PHE A 40 -1.59 2.79 0.80
CA PHE A 40 -1.00 2.33 -0.46
C PHE A 40 -1.99 2.44 -1.62
N ASP A 41 -3.24 2.03 -1.46
CA ASP A 41 -4.27 2.16 -2.50
C ASP A 41 -4.55 3.62 -2.90
N ARG A 42 -4.30 4.57 -2.00
CA ARG A 42 -4.33 6.03 -2.26
C ARG A 42 -3.00 6.61 -2.77
N TYR A 43 -2.01 5.78 -3.05
CA TYR A 43 -0.66 6.16 -3.47
C TYR A 43 0.18 6.90 -2.41
N ASP A 44 -0.19 6.80 -1.12
CA ASP A 44 0.56 7.35 0.01
C ASP A 44 1.40 6.26 0.69
N ARG A 45 2.57 6.02 0.08
CA ARG A 45 3.54 5.03 0.56
C ARG A 45 4.02 5.32 1.99
N TYR A 46 4.34 6.58 2.27
CA TYR A 46 4.99 6.97 3.51
C TYR A 46 4.05 6.81 4.70
N GLU A 47 2.80 7.23 4.56
CA GLU A 47 1.82 7.01 5.62
C GLU A 47 1.46 5.51 5.74
N GLY A 48 1.38 4.80 4.62
CA GLY A 48 1.14 3.35 4.63
C GLY A 48 2.21 2.57 5.38
N GLU A 49 3.48 2.92 5.20
CA GLU A 49 4.61 2.30 5.93
C GLU A 49 4.55 2.57 7.44
N LYS A 50 4.14 3.77 7.87
CA LYS A 50 3.94 4.05 9.30
C LYS A 50 2.83 3.18 9.89
N TRP A 51 1.74 2.98 9.15
CA TRP A 51 0.66 2.08 9.59
C TRP A 51 1.09 0.63 9.62
N PHE A 52 1.88 0.17 8.65
CA PHE A 52 2.45 -1.17 8.67
C PHE A 52 3.45 -1.37 9.81
N GLU A 53 4.25 -0.36 10.16
CA GLU A 53 5.12 -0.41 11.33
C GLU A 53 4.30 -0.57 12.62
N LYS A 54 3.18 0.16 12.76
CA LYS A 54 2.24 -0.03 13.88
C LYS A 54 1.62 -1.43 13.88
N ALA A 55 1.36 -2.03 12.72
CA ALA A 55 0.86 -3.40 12.62
C ALA A 55 1.92 -4.42 13.05
N ILE A 56 3.18 -4.23 12.65
CA ILE A 56 4.32 -5.08 13.04
C ILE A 56 4.53 -5.03 14.55
N GLN A 57 4.46 -3.84 15.16
CA GLN A 57 4.48 -3.68 16.63
C GLN A 57 3.38 -4.45 17.36
N ARG A 58 2.32 -4.87 16.64
CA ARG A 58 1.17 -5.64 17.15
C ARG A 58 1.16 -7.10 16.68
N GLY A 59 2.25 -7.57 16.10
CA GLY A 59 2.43 -8.98 15.74
C GLY A 59 2.16 -9.32 14.27
N ALA A 60 1.93 -8.34 13.38
CA ALA A 60 1.94 -8.63 11.95
C ALA A 60 3.36 -9.03 11.50
N SER A 61 3.48 -10.07 10.67
CA SER A 61 4.78 -10.44 10.10
C SER A 61 5.12 -9.53 8.91
N ARG A 62 6.41 -9.29 8.66
CA ARG A 62 6.86 -8.49 7.52
C ARG A 62 6.43 -9.11 6.18
N GLU A 63 6.36 -10.42 6.11
CA GLU A 63 5.92 -11.18 4.95
C GLU A 63 4.43 -10.91 4.65
N SER A 64 3.58 -10.87 5.68
CA SER A 64 2.16 -10.52 5.53
C SER A 64 1.99 -9.08 5.03
N ILE A 65 2.83 -8.15 5.50
CA ILE A 65 2.84 -6.77 5.01
C ILE A 65 3.25 -6.71 3.54
N ASP A 66 4.28 -7.44 3.13
CA ASP A 66 4.73 -7.47 1.73
C ASP A 66 3.66 -8.04 0.80
N VAL A 67 2.86 -9.01 1.27
CA VAL A 67 1.69 -9.50 0.55
C VAL A 67 0.66 -8.39 0.34
N GLU A 68 0.36 -7.58 1.35
CA GLU A 68 -0.59 -6.47 1.22
C GLU A 68 -0.08 -5.36 0.29
N ILE A 69 1.19 -4.97 0.41
CA ILE A 69 1.83 -4.01 -0.51
C ILE A 69 1.73 -4.51 -1.95
N LYS A 70 2.03 -5.79 -2.19
CA LYS A 70 1.93 -6.41 -3.52
C LYS A 70 0.53 -6.40 -4.09
N LYS A 71 -0.49 -6.67 -3.26
CA LYS A 71 -1.90 -6.61 -3.66
C LYS A 71 -2.28 -5.16 -4.04
N SER A 72 -1.89 -4.17 -3.24
CA SER A 72 -2.14 -2.76 -3.54
C SER A 72 -1.49 -2.30 -4.85
N VAL A 73 -0.19 -2.58 -5.02
CA VAL A 73 0.54 -2.26 -6.27
C VAL A 73 -0.12 -2.90 -7.50
N ALA A 74 -0.64 -4.12 -7.37
CA ALA A 74 -1.33 -4.80 -8.47
C ALA A 74 -2.68 -4.15 -8.83
N ARG A 75 -3.37 -3.51 -7.88
CA ARG A 75 -4.66 -2.82 -8.10
C ARG A 75 -4.52 -1.38 -8.61
N MET A 76 -3.36 -0.76 -8.44
CA MET A 76 -3.11 0.63 -8.84
C MET A 76 -3.26 0.84 -10.35
N LYS A 77 -4.26 1.63 -10.73
CA LYS A 77 -4.58 1.97 -12.13
C LYS A 77 -3.75 3.12 -12.69
N ASP A 78 -3.41 4.10 -11.87
CA ASP A 78 -2.56 5.24 -12.25
C ASP A 78 -1.12 4.75 -12.38
N LYS A 79 -0.67 4.56 -13.62
CA LYS A 79 0.64 3.99 -13.93
C LYS A 79 1.78 4.90 -13.50
N ASP A 80 1.61 6.23 -13.60
CA ASP A 80 2.67 7.18 -13.26
C ASP A 80 2.89 7.22 -11.75
N LYS A 81 1.81 7.26 -10.96
CA LYS A 81 1.89 7.17 -9.50
C LYS A 81 2.39 5.81 -9.03
N ARG A 82 1.92 4.72 -9.66
CA ARG A 82 2.39 3.37 -9.36
C ARG A 82 3.89 3.23 -9.65
N ASP A 83 4.35 3.68 -10.80
CA ASP A 83 5.76 3.56 -11.20
C ASP A 83 6.66 4.40 -10.29
N LYS A 84 6.22 5.60 -9.88
CA LYS A 84 6.91 6.40 -8.87
C LYS A 84 7.05 5.63 -7.55
N MET A 85 5.95 5.08 -7.04
CA MET A 85 5.96 4.32 -5.80
C MET A 85 6.86 3.09 -5.89
N ILE A 86 6.79 2.32 -6.98
CA ILE A 86 7.64 1.14 -7.18
C ILE A 86 9.12 1.52 -7.15
N ARG A 87 9.50 2.63 -7.80
CA ARG A 87 10.89 3.13 -7.77
C ARG A 87 11.32 3.51 -6.36
N ASP A 88 10.45 4.14 -5.58
CA ASP A 88 10.76 4.52 -4.21
C ASP A 88 10.91 3.29 -3.29
N LEU A 89 10.05 2.26 -3.46
CA LEU A 89 10.21 0.97 -2.80
C LEU A 89 11.55 0.30 -3.17
N LEU A 90 11.88 0.22 -4.47
CA LEU A 90 13.12 -0.37 -4.95
C LEU A 90 14.37 0.38 -4.47
N LYS A 91 14.30 1.71 -4.30
CA LYS A 91 15.37 2.50 -3.70
C LYS A 91 15.56 2.19 -2.22
N GLN A 92 14.47 1.93 -1.49
CA GLN A 92 14.53 1.56 -0.08
C GLN A 92 15.15 0.18 0.11
N ASP A 93 14.70 -0.82 -0.64
CA ASP A 93 15.25 -2.17 -0.60
C ASP A 93 15.01 -2.89 -1.94
N SER A 94 16.04 -2.89 -2.78
CA SER A 94 15.96 -3.45 -4.12
C SER A 94 15.79 -4.97 -4.14
N ARG A 95 16.24 -5.67 -3.08
CA ARG A 95 16.10 -7.14 -2.97
C ARG A 95 14.69 -7.50 -2.55
N ARG A 96 14.19 -6.90 -1.45
CA ARG A 96 12.85 -7.14 -0.92
C ARG A 96 11.75 -6.80 -1.91
N TYR A 97 11.88 -5.68 -2.63
CA TYR A 97 10.86 -5.21 -3.56
C TYR A 97 11.14 -5.55 -5.03
N SER A 98 12.09 -6.45 -5.30
CA SER A 98 12.44 -6.90 -6.67
C SER A 98 11.23 -7.38 -7.48
N TRP A 99 10.24 -8.00 -6.81
CA TRP A 99 8.98 -8.44 -7.40
C TRP A 99 8.17 -7.30 -8.03
N ALA A 100 8.35 -6.05 -7.59
CA ALA A 100 7.57 -4.90 -8.03
C ALA A 100 7.92 -4.46 -9.45
N ASN A 101 9.12 -4.82 -9.95
CA ASN A 101 9.57 -4.51 -11.31
C ASN A 101 8.57 -4.96 -12.39
N LYS A 102 7.87 -6.07 -12.17
CA LYS A 102 6.89 -6.60 -13.15
C LYS A 102 5.67 -5.69 -13.35
N TYR A 103 5.45 -4.72 -12.46
CA TYR A 103 4.34 -3.76 -12.53
C TYR A 103 4.76 -2.40 -13.10
N LEU A 104 6.05 -2.18 -13.36
CA LEU A 104 6.52 -0.96 -14.02
C LEU A 104 5.95 -0.87 -15.44
N SER A 105 5.53 0.32 -15.87
CA SER A 105 5.13 0.52 -17.25
C SER A 105 6.33 0.39 -18.22
N LYS A 106 6.07 -0.05 -19.46
CA LYS A 106 7.12 -0.22 -20.49
C LYS A 106 7.93 1.05 -20.75
N ASN A 107 7.32 2.23 -20.58
CA ASN A 107 8.00 3.52 -20.75
C ASN A 107 8.91 3.88 -19.56
N SER A 108 8.66 3.28 -18.39
CA SER A 108 9.47 3.50 -17.18
C SER A 108 10.81 2.77 -17.19
N HIS A 109 10.98 1.74 -18.03
CA HIS A 109 12.26 1.03 -18.20
C HIS A 109 13.26 1.80 -19.09
N LYS A 110 12.81 2.78 -19.89
CA LYS A 110 13.67 3.54 -20.82
C LYS A 110 14.46 4.69 -20.17
N LYS A 111 14.17 5.07 -18.92
CA LYS A 111 14.84 6.19 -18.23
C LYS A 111 16.08 5.79 -17.40
N LEU A 112 16.61 4.59 -17.62
CA LEU A 112 17.83 4.09 -16.95
C LEU A 112 18.97 3.79 -17.96
N GLY A 113 18.90 4.37 -19.16
CA GLY A 113 20.00 4.40 -20.12
C GLY A 113 20.90 5.60 -19.87
#